data_AF-A0A448X4G2-F1
#
_entry.id   AF-A0A448X4G2-F1
#
_cell.length_a   1.000
_cell.length_b   1.000
_cell.length_c   1.000
_cell.angle_alpha   90.00
_cell.angle_beta   90.00
_cell.angle_gamma   90.00
#
_symmetry.space_group_name_H-M   'P 1'
#
loop_
_entity.id
_entity.type
_entity.pdbx_description
1 polymer ?
#
loop_
_entity_poly.entity_id
_entity_poly.type
_entity_poly.pdbx_seq_one_letter_code
_entity_poly.pdbx_strand_id
1 'polypeptide(L)'
;MFNVAGFYFVGDEDLLEIIGNSKNVPRLQKHFKKMFAGVHSIQLNEDITQVQGLLSKEGEEVVLMHPISLTDNPPINDWLTQLEKEMRFSLASYLGNAISELQVGYFKKRNLRYIF
;
A
#
# COMPACT_ATOMS: atom_id res chain seq x y z
N MET A 1 21.05 -1.08 8.88
CA MET A 1 20.15 -1.23 10.04
C MET A 1 18.73 -1.03 9.53
N PHE A 2 17.90 -2.06 9.63
CA PHE A 2 16.54 -2.10 9.06
C PHE A 2 15.65 -1.06 9.77
N ASN A 3 15.22 -0.02 9.08
CA ASN A 3 14.36 1.04 9.64
C ASN A 3 13.04 1.14 8.87
N VAL A 4 12.33 0.00 8.82
CA VAL A 4 10.91 -0.07 8.44
C VAL A 4 10.19 -0.46 9.71
N ALA A 5 9.26 0.37 10.20
CA ALA A 5 8.68 0.24 11.53
C ALA A 5 8.03 -1.13 11.79
N GLY A 6 7.57 -1.81 10.73
CA GLY A 6 6.97 -3.14 10.76
C GLY A 6 7.92 -4.30 11.10
N PHE A 7 9.22 -4.18 10.83
CA PHE A 7 10.17 -5.29 10.99
C PHE A 7 10.39 -5.70 12.45
N TYR A 8 10.18 -4.79 13.41
CA TYR A 8 10.28 -5.09 14.84
C TYR A 8 9.05 -5.81 15.40
N PHE A 9 7.95 -5.86 14.63
CA PHE A 9 6.72 -6.58 15.00
C PHE A 9 6.70 -8.02 14.45
N VAL A 10 7.78 -8.42 13.78
CA VAL A 10 7.97 -9.74 13.20
C VAL A 10 8.95 -10.52 14.10
N GLY A 11 8.58 -11.73 14.51
CA GLY A 11 9.47 -12.57 15.33
C GLY A 11 10.67 -13.09 14.53
N ASP A 12 11.71 -13.58 15.22
CA ASP A 12 12.95 -14.04 14.58
C ASP A 12 12.72 -15.10 13.49
N GLU A 13 11.78 -16.03 13.70
CA GLU A 13 11.43 -17.06 12.70
C GLU A 13 10.84 -16.46 11.42
N ASP A 14 9.87 -15.56 11.57
CA ASP A 14 9.25 -14.88 10.43
C ASP A 14 10.27 -13.97 9.72
N LEU A 15 11.17 -13.31 10.47
CA LEU A 15 12.22 -12.46 9.91
C LEU A 15 13.19 -13.28 9.05
N LEU A 16 13.64 -14.43 9.57
CA LEU A 16 14.48 -15.36 8.83
C LEU A 16 13.77 -15.89 7.57
N GLU A 17 12.46 -16.16 7.66
CA GLU A 17 11.67 -16.60 6.51
C GLU A 17 11.56 -15.51 5.43
N ILE A 18 11.34 -14.25 5.84
CA ILE A 18 11.31 -13.09 4.94
C ILE A 18 12.65 -12.90 4.22
N ILE A 19 13.76 -12.98 4.95
CA ILE A 19 15.10 -12.83 4.37
C ILE A 19 15.43 -14.00 3.45
N GLY A 20 15.17 -15.24 3.89
CA GLY A 20 15.43 -16.47 3.14
C GLY A 20 14.59 -16.59 1.87
N ASN A 21 13.38 -16.03 1.85
CA ASN A 21 12.47 -16.01 0.69
C ASN A 21 12.38 -14.63 0.03
N SER A 22 13.35 -13.73 0.25
CA SER A 22 13.29 -12.34 -0.21
C SER A 22 13.08 -12.16 -1.72
N LYS A 23 13.46 -13.15 -2.54
CA LYS A 23 13.22 -13.17 -3.99
C LYS A 23 11.88 -13.79 -4.41
N ASN A 24 11.17 -14.47 -3.51
CA ASN A 24 9.89 -15.12 -3.77
C ASN A 24 8.77 -14.30 -3.13
N VAL A 25 8.41 -13.18 -3.77
CA VAL A 25 7.42 -12.22 -3.24
C VAL A 25 6.06 -12.85 -2.91
N PRO A 26 5.52 -13.80 -3.70
CA PRO A 26 4.28 -14.49 -3.34
C PRO A 26 4.33 -15.20 -1.97
N ARG A 27 5.49 -15.75 -1.57
CA ARG A 27 5.65 -16.37 -0.24
C ARG A 27 5.64 -15.35 0.90
N LEU A 28 5.98 -14.10 0.61
CA LEU A 28 6.02 -13.03 1.62
C LEU A 28 4.63 -12.55 2.04
N GLN A 29 3.60 -12.78 1.21
CA GLN A 29 2.21 -12.32 1.42
C GLN A 29 1.70 -12.57 2.84
N LYS A 30 1.98 -13.76 3.41
CA LYS A 30 1.49 -14.16 4.73
C LYS A 30 2.01 -13.32 5.90
N HIS A 31 3.11 -12.58 5.71
CA HIS A 31 3.74 -11.77 6.75
C HIS A 31 3.23 -10.32 6.78
N PHE A 32 2.57 -9.83 5.72
CA PHE A 32 2.14 -8.42 5.61
C PHE A 32 1.20 -7.99 6.73
N LYS A 33 0.25 -8.85 7.12
CA LYS A 33 -0.66 -8.60 8.26
C LYS A 33 0.05 -8.36 9.60
N LYS A 34 1.29 -8.84 9.76
CA LYS A 34 2.11 -8.60 10.97
C LYS A 34 2.97 -7.34 10.81
N MET A 35 3.38 -7.02 9.59
CA MET A 35 4.28 -5.89 9.28
C MET A 35 3.53 -4.56 9.16
N PHE A 36 2.30 -4.58 8.65
CA PHE A 36 1.52 -3.39 8.33
C PHE A 36 0.10 -3.54 8.85
N ALA A 37 -0.34 -2.61 9.71
CA ALA A 37 -1.72 -2.56 10.16
C ALA A 37 -2.65 -2.28 8.97
N GLY A 38 -3.74 -3.04 8.85
CA GLY A 38 -4.74 -2.86 7.78
C GLY A 38 -4.35 -3.43 6.41
N VAL A 39 -3.11 -3.89 6.22
CA VAL A 39 -2.70 -4.56 4.98
C VAL A 39 -2.60 -6.06 5.22
N HIS A 40 -3.46 -6.83 4.55
CA HIS A 40 -3.45 -8.28 4.59
C HIS A 40 -2.47 -8.86 3.56
N SER A 41 -2.50 -8.33 2.34
CA SER A 41 -1.66 -8.74 1.21
C SER A 41 -1.42 -7.56 0.26
N ILE A 42 -0.48 -7.74 -0.65
CA ILE A 42 -0.19 -6.78 -1.74
C ILE A 42 -0.65 -7.34 -3.08
N GLN A 43 -1.06 -6.46 -3.98
CA GLN A 43 -1.39 -6.82 -5.37
C GLN A 43 -0.13 -6.73 -6.22
N LEU A 44 0.17 -7.81 -6.94
CA LEU A 44 1.28 -7.90 -7.88
C LEU A 44 0.74 -7.83 -9.30
N ASN A 45 1.54 -7.32 -10.23
CA ASN A 45 1.27 -7.52 -11.65
C ASN A 45 1.50 -8.99 -12.06
N GLU A 46 1.05 -9.35 -13.27
CA GLU A 46 1.14 -10.72 -13.79
C GLU A 46 2.57 -11.28 -13.78
N ASP A 47 3.56 -10.45 -14.10
CA ASP A 47 4.97 -10.83 -14.15
C ASP A 47 5.68 -10.82 -12.78
N ILE A 48 5.00 -10.40 -11.71
CA ILE A 48 5.57 -10.28 -10.35
C ILE A 48 6.82 -9.36 -10.33
N THR A 49 6.80 -8.32 -11.15
CA THR A 49 7.86 -7.30 -11.23
C THR A 49 7.48 -6.00 -10.53
N GLN A 50 6.19 -5.81 -10.22
CA GLN A 50 5.68 -4.59 -9.59
C GLN A 50 4.61 -4.88 -8.55
N VAL A 51 4.60 -4.06 -7.49
CA VAL A 51 3.48 -3.95 -6.55
C VAL A 51 2.55 -2.85 -7.03
N GLN A 52 1.28 -3.18 -7.24
CA GLN A 52 0.27 -2.27 -7.80
C GLN A 52 -0.75 -1.79 -6.77
N GLY A 53 -0.90 -2.51 -5.65
CA GLY A 53 -1.97 -2.22 -4.71
C GLY A 53 -1.81 -2.94 -3.37
N LEU A 54 -2.73 -2.63 -2.47
CA LEU A 54 -2.87 -3.20 -1.13
C LEU A 54 -4.26 -3.80 -0.99
N LEU A 55 -4.35 -4.93 -0.30
CA LEU A 55 -5.62 -5.57 0.04
C LEU A 55 -5.76 -5.68 1.56
N SER A 56 -6.90 -5.27 2.10
CA SER A 56 -7.26 -5.50 3.50
C SER A 56 -7.80 -6.92 3.70
N LYS A 57 -8.01 -7.31 4.96
CA LYS A 57 -8.57 -8.64 5.30
C LYS A 57 -10.04 -8.74 4.88
N GLU A 58 -10.72 -7.61 4.85
CA GLU A 58 -12.13 -7.44 4.53
C GLU A 58 -12.37 -7.34 3.01
N GLY A 59 -11.29 -7.32 2.21
CA GLY A 59 -11.36 -7.23 0.76
C GLY A 59 -11.39 -5.80 0.22
N GLU A 60 -11.06 -4.80 1.04
CA GLU A 60 -10.87 -3.44 0.53
C GLU A 60 -9.56 -3.39 -0.27
N GLU A 61 -9.62 -2.72 -1.42
CA GLU A 61 -8.48 -2.59 -2.31
C GLU A 61 -8.07 -1.12 -2.39
N VAL A 62 -6.76 -0.88 -2.26
CA VAL A 62 -6.15 0.43 -2.50
C VAL A 62 -5.12 0.26 -3.60
N VAL A 63 -5.42 0.81 -4.78
CA VAL A 63 -4.44 0.91 -5.86
C VAL A 63 -3.41 1.97 -5.48
N LEU A 64 -2.12 1.69 -5.69
CA LEU A 64 -1.08 2.66 -5.44
C LEU A 64 -1.09 3.74 -6.52
N MET A 65 -0.87 5.00 -6.15
CA MET A 65 -0.74 6.10 -7.11
C MET A 65 0.46 5.87 -8.03
N HIS A 66 1.55 5.33 -7.47
CA HIS A 66 2.73 4.91 -8.20
C HIS A 66 3.06 3.44 -7.90
N PRO A 67 2.99 2.54 -8.90
CA PRO A 67 3.43 1.16 -8.72
C PRO A 67 4.91 1.07 -8.33
N ILE A 68 5.25 0.11 -7.48
CA ILE A 68 6.62 -0.05 -6.94
C ILE A 68 7.32 -1.16 -7.72
N SER A 69 8.42 -0.80 -8.38
CA SER A 69 9.28 -1.74 -9.11
C SER A 69 10.11 -2.60 -8.16
N LEU A 70 9.95 -3.92 -8.26
CA LEU A 70 10.74 -4.92 -7.53
C LEU A 70 12.11 -5.16 -8.21
N THR A 71 12.22 -4.87 -9.51
CA THR A 71 13.45 -5.05 -10.28
C THR A 71 14.42 -3.89 -10.10
N ASP A 72 13.91 -2.66 -9.97
CA ASP A 72 14.75 -1.47 -9.74
C ASP A 72 15.18 -1.36 -8.27
N ASN A 73 14.50 -2.10 -7.39
CA ASN A 73 14.77 -2.13 -5.95
C ASN A 73 14.94 -3.57 -5.43
N PRO A 74 15.97 -4.31 -5.87
CA PRO A 74 16.12 -5.74 -5.55
C PRO A 74 16.18 -6.07 -4.04
N PRO A 75 16.82 -5.26 -3.17
CA PRO A 75 16.84 -5.55 -1.75
C PRO A 75 15.44 -5.42 -1.15
N ILE A 76 15.02 -6.43 -0.39
CA ILE A 76 13.67 -6.50 0.19
C ILE A 76 13.33 -5.29 1.06
N ASN A 77 14.31 -4.79 1.81
CA ASN A 77 14.16 -3.61 2.63
C ASN A 77 13.89 -2.34 1.82
N ASP A 78 14.41 -2.22 0.60
CA ASP A 78 14.30 -1.01 -0.20
C ASP A 78 12.89 -0.85 -0.79
N TRP A 79 12.34 -1.92 -1.37
CA TRP A 79 10.98 -1.86 -1.91
C TRP A 79 9.92 -1.87 -0.80
N LEU A 80 10.15 -2.51 0.35
CA LEU A 80 9.25 -2.40 1.50
C LEU A 80 9.24 -0.99 2.11
N THR A 81 10.39 -0.32 2.14
CA THR A 81 10.45 1.10 2.55
C THR A 81 9.66 1.98 1.59
N GLN A 82 9.73 1.70 0.29
CA GLN A 82 8.92 2.41 -0.71
C GLN A 82 7.43 2.11 -0.57
N LEU A 83 7.07 0.86 -0.30
CA LEU A 83 5.68 0.48 -0.03
C LEU A 83 5.08 1.26 1.13
N GLU A 84 5.82 1.41 2.23
CA GLU A 84 5.36 2.19 3.37
C GLU A 84 5.13 3.67 3.00
N LYS A 85 6.05 4.27 2.24
CA LYS A 85 5.94 5.67 1.78
C LYS A 85 4.77 5.86 0.82
N GLU A 86 4.65 4.97 -0.16
CA GLU A 86 3.64 5.05 -1.21
C GLU A 86 2.23 4.75 -0.68
N MET A 87 2.11 3.87 0.31
CA MET A 87 0.85 3.66 1.04
C MET A 87 0.34 4.97 1.66
N ARG A 88 1.21 5.70 2.37
CA ARG A 88 0.85 7.00 2.97
C ARG A 88 0.52 8.03 1.90
N PHE A 89 1.31 8.08 0.83
CA PHE A 89 1.10 9.01 -0.28
C PHE A 89 -0.23 8.76 -0.99
N SER A 90 -0.53 7.49 -1.30
CA SER A 90 -1.76 7.08 -1.99
C SER A 90 -2.99 7.43 -1.16
N LEU A 91 -3.00 7.08 0.14
CA LEU A 91 -4.12 7.41 1.03
C LEU A 91 -4.31 8.92 1.18
N ALA A 92 -3.24 9.70 1.30
CA ALA A 92 -3.32 11.16 1.35
C ALA A 92 -3.88 11.74 0.05
N SER A 93 -3.48 11.18 -1.10
CA SER A 93 -3.97 11.60 -2.43
C SER A 93 -5.46 11.28 -2.59
N TYR A 94 -5.90 10.08 -2.22
CA TYR A 94 -7.32 9.71 -2.25
C TYR A 94 -8.17 10.58 -1.33
N LEU A 95 -7.67 10.90 -0.14
CA LEU A 95 -8.36 11.81 0.77
C LEU A 95 -8.49 13.22 0.18
N GLY A 96 -7.42 13.75 -0.41
CA GLY A 96 -7.43 15.06 -1.08
C GLY A 96 -8.43 15.10 -2.25
N ASN A 97 -8.49 14.04 -3.04
CA ASN A 97 -9.45 13.90 -4.15
C ASN A 97 -10.89 13.85 -3.62
N ALA A 98 -11.16 13.01 -2.61
CA ALA A 98 -12.49 12.89 -2.01
C ALA A 98 -12.99 14.23 -1.43
N ILE A 99 -12.12 15.00 -0.76
CA ILE A 99 -12.47 16.33 -0.25
C ILE A 99 -12.80 17.29 -1.39
N SER A 100 -11.98 17.29 -2.45
CA SER A 100 -12.18 18.14 -3.61
C SER A 100 -13.51 17.83 -4.32
N GLU A 101 -13.81 16.55 -4.51
CA GLU A 101 -15.07 16.08 -5.10
C GLU A 101 -16.28 16.47 -4.25
N LEU A 102 -16.20 16.31 -2.93
CA LEU A 102 -17.25 16.72 -2.01
C LEU A 102 -17.49 18.23 -2.10
N GLN A 103 -16.45 19.06 -2.06
CA GLN A 103 -16.58 20.51 -2.17
C GLN A 103 -17.28 20.92 -3.46
N VAL A 104 -16.86 20.38 -4.62
CA VAL A 104 -17.52 20.62 -5.91
C VAL A 104 -18.99 20.21 -5.87
N GLY A 105 -19.31 19.04 -5.30
CA GLY A 105 -20.67 18.57 -5.10
C GLY A 105 -21.51 19.53 -4.23
N TYR A 106 -20.96 20.03 -3.12
CA TYR A 106 -21.63 20.99 -2.25
C TYR A 106 -21.88 22.34 -2.96
N PHE A 107 -20.92 22.87 -3.70
CA PHE A 107 -21.09 24.10 -4.46
C PHE A 107 -22.15 23.96 -5.56
N LYS A 108 -22.15 22.86 -6.30
CA LYS A 108 -23.17 22.57 -7.33
C LYS A 108 -24.56 22.44 -6.72
N LYS A 109 -24.70 21.72 -5.60
CA LYS A 109 -25.97 21.57 -4.87
C LYS A 109 -26.49 22.89 -4.29
N ARG A 110 -25.62 23.77 -3.80
CA ARG A 110 -26.00 25.12 -3.36
C ARG A 110 -26.50 25.97 -4.53
N ASN A 111 -25.77 26.01 -5.64
CA ASN A 111 -26.18 26.81 -6.81
C ASN A 111 -27.53 26.35 -7.39
N LEU A 112 -27.82 25.04 -7.40
CA LEU A 112 -29.13 24.52 -7.81
C LEU A 112 -30.28 24.98 -6.88
N ARG A 113 -30.03 25.19 -5.58
CA ARG A 113 -31.05 25.69 -4.63
C ARG A 113 -31.38 27.18 -4.78
N TYR A 114 -30.57 27.96 -5.49
CA TYR A 114 -30.84 29.37 -5.76
C TYR A 114 -31.52 29.62 -7.11
N ILE A 115 -31.79 28.56 -7.89
CA ILE A 115 -32.40 28.64 -9.23
C ILE A 115 -33.84 28.09 -9.23
N PHE A 116 -34.37 27.70 -8.06
CA PHE A 116 -35.78 27.33 -7.85
C PHE A 116 -36.35 28.09 -6.65
#